data_AF-A0A6A4P1Y6-F1
#
_entry.id   AF-A0A6A4P1Y6-F1
#
_cell.length_a   1.000
_cell.length_b   1.000
_cell.length_c   1.000
_cell.angle_alpha   90.00
_cell.angle_beta   90.00
_cell.angle_gamma   90.00
#
_symmetry.space_group_name_H-M   'P 1'
#
loop_
_entity.id
_entity.type
_entity.pdbx_description
1 polymer ?
#
loop_
_entity_poly.entity_id
_entity_poly.type
_entity_poly.pdbx_seq_one_letter_code
_entity_poly.pdbx_strand_id
1 'polypeptide(L)'
;MSGPSSDGFIQMGGTIRHKRKCRDITFLVIFIAFSIGMVVNSSFGFNQGNPLRLTHGLDYKGNVCGDKFAYSGLGELELRYWQNPNQVYQSGLKDSQFKLANARSICLLDCPIPSDDSLVWVCDYPEGDISLSMTDWINRKYDYFEFLTPEMRNSSLQLQGPCYPVIFPSVNVYWSCQFIARASNMSLKHWQQMGGVNIYEDIVIDKSIHKSINSRSAVLKRYMADIGKAWPVLVVCGGILPLFLSVVWLVMIRHFVAAMPWITVVLFNVLIISVTMFYYLKAGWMGNDVISPIIGEHDPYIDVSGRELTHLRVATVVMTFIMSVAILSSIAIVRRILRATSVLKASIIYDTIMLNFD
;
A
#
# COMPACT_ATOMS: atom_id res chain seq x y z
N MET A 1 58.91 64.15 33.39
CA MET A 1 58.55 63.60 34.71
C MET A 1 57.34 62.70 34.55
N SER A 2 57.54 61.41 34.85
CA SER A 2 56.59 60.42 35.40
C SER A 2 55.21 60.17 34.77
N GLY A 3 55.05 58.96 34.18
CA GLY A 3 53.95 58.04 34.54
C GLY A 3 52.80 57.78 33.54
N PRO A 4 52.54 56.52 33.10
CA PRO A 4 51.51 56.11 32.12
C PRO A 4 50.28 55.37 32.76
N SER A 5 49.48 54.69 31.90
CA SER A 5 48.41 53.67 32.18
C SER A 5 46.99 54.24 32.32
N SER A 6 45.99 53.90 31.48
CA SER A 6 45.35 52.64 31.07
C SER A 6 43.92 52.63 31.63
N ASP A 7 42.93 52.48 30.75
CA ASP A 7 41.67 51.73 30.94
C ASP A 7 40.72 52.16 29.81
N GLY A 8 40.39 51.33 28.82
CA GLY A 8 39.94 49.96 28.99
C GLY A 8 38.46 49.95 28.63
N PHE A 9 38.15 50.01 27.33
CA PHE A 9 36.79 49.97 26.81
C PHE A 9 36.20 48.57 27.02
N ILE A 10 35.68 48.29 28.22
CA ILE A 10 34.84 47.13 28.48
C ILE A 10 33.40 47.56 28.23
N GLN A 11 33.01 47.47 26.96
CA GLN A 11 31.62 47.47 26.55
C GLN A 11 31.01 46.17 27.09
N MET A 12 30.41 46.23 28.28
CA MET A 12 29.57 45.15 28.79
C MET A 12 28.47 44.88 27.75
N GLY A 13 28.58 43.75 27.07
CA GLY A 13 27.59 43.25 26.14
C GLY A 13 26.29 42.99 26.89
N GLY A 14 25.41 43.98 26.89
CA GLY A 14 24.05 43.82 27.36
C GLY A 14 23.36 42.71 26.59
N THR A 15 22.84 41.72 27.31
CA THR A 15 21.98 40.68 26.77
C THR A 15 20.76 41.36 26.15
N ILE A 16 20.74 41.55 24.82
CA ILE A 16 19.60 42.11 24.11
C ILE A 16 18.46 41.08 24.23
N ARG A 17 17.62 41.26 25.25
CA ARG A 17 16.38 40.51 25.42
C ARG A 17 15.37 41.02 24.39
N HIS A 18 15.57 40.69 23.13
CA HIS A 18 14.57 40.93 22.10
C HIS A 18 13.33 40.12 22.46
N LYS A 19 12.22 40.81 22.77
CA LYS A 19 10.88 40.20 22.77
C LYS A 19 10.68 39.58 21.39
N ARG A 20 10.84 38.25 21.27
CA ARG A 20 10.64 37.51 20.02
C ARG A 20 9.18 37.70 19.60
N LYS A 21 8.90 38.60 18.66
CA LYS A 21 7.58 38.68 18.02
C LYS A 21 7.48 37.53 17.02
N CYS A 22 6.41 36.72 17.11
CA CYS A 22 6.13 35.68 16.14
C CYS A 22 6.01 36.30 14.75
N ARG A 23 7.00 36.05 13.89
CA ARG A 23 7.12 36.66 12.55
C ARG A 23 6.31 35.93 11.48
N ASP A 24 5.42 35.01 11.89
CA ASP A 24 4.79 34.06 10.96
C ASP A 24 3.26 33.99 11.06
N ILE A 25 2.62 35.06 11.55
CA ILE A 25 1.15 35.11 11.69
C ILE A 25 0.47 35.10 10.31
N THR A 26 1.01 35.79 9.31
CA THR A 26 0.43 35.82 7.96
C THR A 26 0.46 34.44 7.29
N PHE A 27 1.58 33.73 7.39
CA PHE A 27 1.69 32.36 6.86
C PHE A 27 0.84 31.37 7.64
N LEU A 28 0.70 31.55 8.96
CA LEU A 28 -0.22 30.76 9.77
C LEU A 28 -1.68 30.91 9.30
N VAL A 29 -2.12 32.14 8.99
CA VAL A 29 -3.48 32.38 8.46
C VAL A 29 -3.68 31.71 7.11
N ILE A 30 -2.69 31.80 6.20
CA ILE A 30 -2.74 31.13 4.89
C ILE A 30 -2.82 29.60 5.05
N PHE A 31 -2.02 29.03 5.97
CA PHE A 31 -2.03 27.60 6.26
C PHE A 31 -3.37 27.13 6.82
N ILE A 32 -3.97 27.90 7.74
CA ILE A 32 -5.29 27.59 8.29
C ILE A 32 -6.35 27.66 7.19
N ALA A 33 -6.34 28.69 6.35
CA ALA A 33 -7.29 28.82 5.23
C ALA A 33 -7.18 27.65 4.25
N PHE A 34 -5.95 27.25 3.89
CA PHE A 34 -5.71 26.06 3.06
C PHE A 34 -6.23 24.78 3.72
N SER A 35 -5.96 24.60 5.02
CA SER A 35 -6.39 23.43 5.78
C SER A 35 -7.92 23.33 5.82
N ILE A 36 -8.61 24.44 6.07
CA ILE A 36 -10.08 24.50 6.03
C ILE A 36 -10.59 24.16 4.63
N GLY A 37 -9.98 24.71 3.57
CA GLY A 37 -10.34 24.37 2.19
C GLY A 37 -10.22 22.88 1.89
N MET A 38 -9.15 22.23 2.36
CA MET A 38 -8.96 20.78 2.21
C MET A 38 -10.02 19.98 2.97
N VAL A 39 -10.37 20.38 4.20
CA VAL A 39 -11.44 19.72 4.98
C VAL A 39 -12.78 19.84 4.26
N VAL A 40 -13.16 21.04 3.80
CA VAL A 40 -14.43 21.26 3.09
C VAL A 40 -14.51 20.43 1.81
N ASN A 41 -13.46 20.46 0.99
CA ASN A 41 -13.41 19.68 -0.26
C ASN A 41 -13.48 18.17 0.01
N SER A 42 -12.78 17.71 1.06
CA SER A 42 -12.83 16.30 1.46
C SER A 42 -14.23 15.91 1.93
N SER A 43 -14.84 16.69 2.83
CA SER A 43 -16.19 16.44 3.33
C SER A 43 -17.23 16.40 2.22
N PHE A 44 -17.15 17.31 1.23
CA PHE A 44 -18.03 17.27 0.07
C PHE A 44 -17.86 15.97 -0.72
N GLY A 45 -16.60 15.56 -0.97
CA GLY A 45 -16.28 14.32 -1.66
C GLY A 45 -16.79 13.06 -0.95
N PHE A 46 -16.70 13.02 0.39
CA PHE A 46 -17.19 11.89 1.18
C PHE A 46 -18.72 11.87 1.33
N ASN A 47 -19.37 13.04 1.42
CA ASN A 47 -20.81 13.12 1.63
C ASN A 47 -21.62 12.90 0.35
N GLN A 48 -21.11 13.35 -0.81
CA GLN A 48 -21.81 13.18 -2.09
C GLN A 48 -21.26 12.03 -2.94
N GLY A 49 -20.02 11.60 -2.68
CA GLY A 49 -19.39 10.49 -3.38
C GLY A 49 -19.55 9.15 -2.66
N ASN A 50 -19.19 8.07 -3.35
CA ASN A 50 -19.03 6.77 -2.73
C ASN A 50 -17.53 6.39 -2.73
N PRO A 51 -16.85 6.39 -1.56
CA PRO A 51 -15.42 6.09 -1.48
C PRO A 51 -15.09 4.64 -1.89
N LEU A 52 -16.05 3.71 -1.80
CA LEU A 52 -15.85 2.30 -2.20
C LEU A 52 -15.51 2.17 -3.70
N ARG A 53 -15.88 3.14 -4.54
CA ARG A 53 -15.54 3.14 -5.99
C ARG A 53 -14.04 3.25 -6.28
N LEU A 54 -13.26 3.74 -5.31
CA LEU A 54 -11.81 3.82 -5.47
C LEU A 54 -11.15 2.46 -5.34
N THR A 55 -11.66 1.57 -4.50
CA THR A 55 -11.03 0.28 -4.20
C THR A 55 -11.78 -0.91 -4.80
N HIS A 56 -13.11 -0.89 -4.80
CA HIS A 56 -13.94 -1.99 -5.30
C HIS A 56 -14.29 -1.84 -6.79
N GLY A 57 -14.61 -2.99 -7.38
CA GLY A 57 -15.10 -3.08 -8.75
C GLY A 57 -16.59 -2.77 -8.86
N LEU A 58 -17.06 -2.68 -10.11
CA LEU A 58 -18.48 -2.61 -10.45
C LEU A 58 -18.96 -3.97 -10.94
N ASP A 59 -20.23 -4.29 -10.72
CA ASP A 59 -20.92 -5.41 -11.37
C ASP A 59 -21.41 -5.03 -12.78
N TYR A 60 -22.07 -5.97 -13.46
CA TYR A 60 -22.65 -5.78 -14.80
C TYR A 60 -23.85 -4.81 -14.81
N LYS A 61 -24.37 -4.42 -13.64
CA LYS A 61 -25.47 -3.46 -13.47
C LYS A 61 -24.98 -2.05 -13.15
N GLY A 62 -23.69 -1.90 -12.86
CA GLY A 62 -23.08 -0.63 -12.46
C GLY A 62 -23.10 -0.37 -10.95
N ASN A 63 -23.49 -1.35 -10.11
CA ASN A 63 -23.40 -1.27 -8.67
C ASN A 63 -21.96 -1.54 -8.20
N VAL A 64 -21.60 -0.97 -7.06
CA VAL A 64 -20.28 -1.16 -6.44
C VAL A 64 -20.30 -2.41 -5.56
N CYS A 65 -19.34 -3.30 -5.74
CA CYS A 65 -19.20 -4.48 -4.87
C CYS A 65 -18.88 -4.05 -3.43
N GLY A 66 -19.50 -4.69 -2.44
CA GLY A 66 -19.36 -4.34 -1.01
C GLY A 66 -20.16 -3.11 -0.58
N ASP A 67 -20.95 -2.50 -1.48
CA ASP A 67 -21.83 -1.40 -1.11
C ASP A 67 -23.09 -1.91 -0.41
N LYS A 68 -23.25 -1.53 0.86
CA LYS A 68 -24.39 -1.91 1.70
C LYS A 68 -25.69 -1.21 1.28
N PHE A 69 -25.61 -0.13 0.50
CA PHE A 69 -26.76 0.73 0.18
C PHE A 69 -27.20 0.65 -1.29
N ALA A 70 -26.39 0.10 -2.20
CA ALA A 70 -26.70 0.08 -3.63
C ALA A 70 -27.78 -0.95 -4.02
N TYR A 71 -27.72 -2.15 -3.45
CA TYR A 71 -28.66 -3.25 -3.74
C TYR A 71 -28.72 -4.21 -2.55
N SER A 72 -29.92 -4.60 -2.16
CA SER A 72 -30.18 -5.51 -1.04
C SER A 72 -29.42 -6.83 -1.22
N GLY A 73 -28.33 -7.02 -0.46
CA GLY A 73 -27.51 -8.25 -0.48
C GLY A 73 -26.10 -8.12 -1.07
N LEU A 74 -25.70 -6.97 -1.63
CA LEU A 74 -24.32 -6.75 -2.12
C LEU A 74 -23.30 -6.37 -1.04
N GLY A 75 -23.76 -6.05 0.18
CA GLY A 75 -22.90 -5.57 1.26
C GLY A 75 -21.83 -6.57 1.72
N GLU A 76 -22.06 -7.87 1.55
CA GLU A 76 -21.11 -8.94 1.89
C GLU A 76 -20.28 -9.40 0.67
N LEU A 77 -20.67 -8.98 -0.54
CA LEU A 77 -20.07 -9.40 -1.80
C LEU A 77 -19.06 -8.35 -2.25
N GLU A 78 -17.86 -8.41 -1.68
CA GLU A 78 -16.84 -7.37 -1.84
C GLU A 78 -15.96 -7.57 -3.09
N LEU A 79 -15.92 -8.79 -3.66
CA LEU A 79 -14.99 -9.17 -4.73
C LEU A 79 -15.62 -9.05 -6.12
N ARG A 80 -14.96 -8.33 -7.03
CA ARG A 80 -15.36 -8.33 -8.45
C ARG A 80 -14.77 -9.52 -9.19
N TYR A 81 -15.60 -10.32 -9.85
CA TYR A 81 -15.21 -11.41 -10.76
C TYR A 81 -15.66 -11.13 -12.20
N TRP A 82 -14.82 -11.47 -13.20
CA TRP A 82 -15.19 -11.39 -14.62
C TRP A 82 -15.79 -12.71 -15.08
N GLN A 83 -17.07 -12.68 -15.46
CA GLN A 83 -17.82 -13.90 -15.77
C GLN A 83 -17.47 -14.46 -17.15
N ASN A 84 -17.30 -13.58 -18.15
CA ASN A 84 -17.09 -13.99 -19.54
C ASN A 84 -15.59 -13.90 -19.93
N PRO A 85 -14.87 -15.04 -20.05
CA PRO A 85 -13.45 -15.04 -20.38
C PRO A 85 -13.17 -14.52 -21.79
N ASN A 86 -14.07 -14.74 -22.76
CA ASN A 86 -13.91 -14.28 -24.13
C ASN A 86 -13.96 -12.75 -24.23
N GLN A 87 -14.78 -12.08 -23.41
CA GLN A 87 -14.78 -10.61 -23.33
C GLN A 87 -13.47 -10.06 -22.72
N VAL A 88 -12.94 -10.74 -21.71
CA VAL A 88 -11.64 -10.40 -21.11
C VAL A 88 -10.51 -10.58 -22.11
N TYR A 89 -10.52 -11.68 -22.86
CA TYR A 89 -9.59 -11.94 -23.96
C TYR A 89 -9.66 -10.84 -25.03
N GLN A 90 -10.87 -10.51 -25.49
CA GLN A 90 -11.08 -9.48 -26.51
C GLN A 90 -10.52 -8.13 -26.08
N SER A 91 -10.60 -7.78 -24.79
CA SER A 91 -10.03 -6.53 -24.27
C SER A 91 -8.49 -6.45 -24.32
N GLY A 92 -7.82 -7.58 -24.54
CA GLY A 92 -6.36 -7.66 -24.67
C GLY A 92 -5.81 -7.50 -26.08
N LEU A 93 -6.67 -7.66 -27.09
CA LEU A 93 -6.29 -7.53 -28.49
C LEU A 93 -5.92 -6.06 -28.78
N LYS A 94 -4.86 -5.85 -29.57
CA LYS A 94 -4.35 -4.50 -29.85
C LYS A 94 -5.33 -3.63 -30.67
N ASP A 95 -6.18 -4.26 -31.48
CA ASP A 95 -7.09 -3.60 -32.42
C ASP A 95 -8.57 -3.70 -32.02
N SER A 96 -8.89 -4.21 -30.83
CA SER A 96 -10.28 -4.29 -30.37
C SER A 96 -10.74 -2.95 -29.76
N GLN A 97 -11.96 -2.53 -30.09
CA GLN A 97 -12.61 -1.40 -29.41
C GLN A 97 -13.16 -1.77 -28.02
N PHE A 98 -13.10 -3.06 -27.66
CA PHE A 98 -13.66 -3.57 -26.41
C PHE A 98 -12.71 -3.30 -25.24
N LYS A 99 -13.19 -2.59 -24.22
CA LYS A 99 -12.40 -2.27 -23.02
C LYS A 99 -12.73 -3.25 -21.90
N LEU A 100 -11.74 -3.60 -21.08
CA LEU A 100 -11.96 -4.48 -19.91
C LEU A 100 -12.98 -3.91 -18.91
N ALA A 101 -13.13 -2.57 -18.85
CA ALA A 101 -14.15 -1.93 -18.03
C ALA A 101 -15.59 -2.27 -18.47
N ASN A 102 -15.77 -2.71 -19.72
CA ASN A 102 -17.05 -3.13 -20.28
C ASN A 102 -17.22 -4.66 -20.26
N ALA A 103 -16.20 -5.41 -19.82
CA ALA A 103 -16.31 -6.85 -19.64
C ALA A 103 -17.30 -7.13 -18.51
N ARG A 104 -18.21 -8.09 -18.73
CA ARG A 104 -19.23 -8.45 -17.75
C ARG A 104 -18.58 -8.93 -16.45
N SER A 105 -18.91 -8.26 -15.36
CA SER A 105 -18.43 -8.59 -14.02
C SER A 105 -19.58 -8.80 -13.04
N ILE A 106 -19.33 -9.49 -11.94
CA ILE A 106 -20.29 -9.74 -10.85
C ILE A 106 -19.57 -9.63 -9.51
N CYS A 107 -20.31 -9.31 -8.45
CA CYS A 107 -19.78 -9.30 -7.08
C CYS A 107 -19.97 -10.66 -6.40
N LEU A 108 -18.89 -11.21 -5.87
CA LEU A 108 -18.81 -12.49 -5.18
C LEU A 108 -18.20 -12.30 -3.77
N LEU A 109 -18.35 -13.31 -2.92
CA LEU A 109 -17.78 -13.36 -1.57
C LEU A 109 -16.35 -13.89 -1.63
N ASP A 110 -16.14 -14.95 -2.41
CA ASP A 110 -14.84 -15.56 -2.68
C ASP A 110 -14.60 -15.76 -4.19
N CYS A 111 -13.33 -15.81 -4.58
CA CYS A 111 -12.97 -16.04 -5.97
C CYS A 111 -13.19 -17.52 -6.36
N PRO A 112 -13.91 -17.79 -7.46
CA PRO A 112 -14.21 -19.14 -7.87
C PRO A 112 -12.96 -19.83 -8.43
N ILE A 113 -12.85 -21.13 -8.15
CA ILE A 113 -11.76 -21.99 -8.57
C ILE A 113 -12.37 -23.18 -9.31
N PRO A 114 -11.82 -23.59 -10.47
CA PRO A 114 -12.30 -24.77 -11.18
C PRO A 114 -12.16 -26.03 -10.33
N SER A 115 -13.10 -26.97 -10.48
CA SER A 115 -13.03 -28.30 -9.89
C SER A 115 -12.50 -29.31 -10.91
N ASP A 116 -11.87 -30.39 -10.42
CA ASP A 116 -11.38 -31.49 -11.26
C ASP A 116 -12.48 -32.47 -11.67
N ASP A 117 -13.55 -32.58 -10.88
CA ASP A 117 -14.60 -33.60 -11.04
C ASP A 117 -15.81 -33.11 -11.86
N SER A 118 -16.11 -31.82 -11.80
CA SER A 118 -17.31 -31.25 -12.44
C SER A 118 -17.09 -29.81 -12.89
N LEU A 119 -17.89 -29.36 -13.85
CA LEU A 119 -17.85 -27.98 -14.29
C LEU A 119 -18.56 -27.09 -13.27
N VAL A 120 -17.80 -26.20 -12.65
CA VAL A 120 -18.31 -25.18 -11.72
C VAL A 120 -18.88 -24.01 -12.52
N TRP A 121 -20.06 -23.53 -12.13
CA TRP A 121 -20.70 -22.37 -12.76
C TRP A 121 -20.78 -21.19 -11.81
N VAL A 122 -20.72 -19.99 -12.38
CA VAL A 122 -21.11 -18.75 -11.71
C VAL A 122 -22.26 -18.17 -12.51
N CYS A 123 -23.41 -18.08 -11.87
CA CYS A 123 -24.62 -17.55 -12.46
C CYS A 123 -24.89 -16.12 -12.02
N ASP A 124 -25.61 -15.37 -12.87
CA ASP A 124 -26.06 -14.02 -12.58
C ASP A 124 -26.95 -13.98 -11.32
N TYR A 125 -27.15 -12.76 -10.77
CA TYR A 125 -28.06 -12.55 -9.65
C TYR A 125 -29.45 -13.18 -9.89
N PRO A 126 -30.04 -13.83 -8.88
CA PRO A 126 -31.30 -14.55 -9.02
C PRO A 126 -32.47 -13.58 -9.19
N GLU A 127 -32.74 -13.19 -10.42
CA GLU A 127 -33.76 -12.19 -10.76
C GLU A 127 -34.59 -12.64 -11.95
N GLY A 128 -35.82 -12.12 -12.05
CA GLY A 128 -36.76 -12.49 -13.10
C GLY A 128 -37.43 -13.84 -12.84
N ASP A 129 -37.36 -14.75 -13.81
CA ASP A 129 -38.04 -16.05 -13.79
C ASP A 129 -37.44 -17.05 -12.78
N ILE A 130 -36.30 -16.69 -12.16
CA ILE A 130 -35.61 -17.50 -11.17
C ILE A 130 -36.00 -16.99 -9.77
N SER A 131 -36.93 -17.69 -9.11
CA SER A 131 -37.36 -17.36 -7.74
C SER A 131 -36.41 -17.93 -6.68
N LEU A 132 -35.17 -17.46 -6.65
CA LEU A 132 -34.18 -17.84 -5.63
C LEU A 132 -33.82 -16.62 -4.77
N SER A 133 -33.71 -16.80 -3.45
CA SER A 133 -33.26 -15.71 -2.59
C SER A 133 -31.76 -15.45 -2.77
N MET A 134 -31.33 -14.21 -2.51
CA MET A 134 -29.91 -13.85 -2.62
C MET A 134 -29.02 -14.69 -1.68
N THR A 135 -29.53 -14.99 -0.48
CA THR A 135 -28.82 -15.84 0.49
C THR A 135 -28.71 -17.29 0.01
N ASP A 136 -29.77 -17.84 -0.59
CA ASP A 136 -29.73 -19.20 -1.13
C ASP A 136 -28.79 -19.29 -2.34
N TRP A 137 -28.72 -18.24 -3.16
CA TRP A 137 -27.75 -18.13 -4.24
C TRP A 137 -26.30 -18.15 -3.72
N ILE A 138 -26.01 -17.41 -2.64
CA ILE A 138 -24.69 -17.43 -1.98
C ILE A 138 -24.40 -18.82 -1.39
N ASN A 139 -25.35 -19.43 -0.69
CA ASN A 139 -25.20 -20.76 -0.08
C ASN A 139 -24.93 -21.87 -1.11
N ARG A 140 -25.44 -21.70 -2.33
CA ARG A 140 -25.21 -22.61 -3.47
C ARG A 140 -23.92 -22.29 -4.24
N LYS A 141 -23.05 -21.44 -3.70
CA LYS A 141 -21.82 -20.97 -4.38
C LYS A 141 -22.10 -20.40 -5.78
N TYR A 142 -23.19 -19.65 -5.90
CA TYR A 142 -23.58 -18.94 -7.12
C TYR A 142 -24.01 -19.84 -8.28
N ASP A 143 -24.25 -21.13 -8.03
CA ASP A 143 -24.65 -22.11 -9.05
C ASP A 143 -26.14 -22.48 -8.95
N TYR A 144 -26.85 -22.28 -10.05
CA TYR A 144 -28.19 -22.82 -10.26
C TYR A 144 -28.38 -23.33 -11.70
N PHE A 145 -27.29 -23.68 -12.39
CA PHE A 145 -27.31 -24.07 -13.81
C PHE A 145 -28.28 -25.23 -14.09
N GLU A 146 -28.36 -26.20 -13.17
CA GLU A 146 -29.25 -27.36 -13.28
C GLU A 146 -30.74 -26.96 -13.33
N PHE A 147 -31.12 -25.85 -12.70
CA PHE A 147 -32.51 -25.37 -12.62
C PHE A 147 -32.92 -24.54 -13.84
N LEU A 148 -32.00 -24.26 -14.76
CA LEU A 148 -32.29 -23.49 -15.96
C LEU A 148 -33.15 -24.27 -16.97
N THR A 149 -33.99 -23.54 -17.70
CA THR A 149 -34.70 -24.06 -18.88
C THR A 149 -33.69 -24.44 -19.99
N PRO A 150 -34.06 -25.35 -20.91
CA PRO A 150 -33.18 -25.75 -22.02
C PRO A 150 -32.68 -24.56 -22.86
N GLU A 151 -33.52 -23.56 -23.06
CA GLU A 151 -33.18 -22.32 -23.80
C GLU A 151 -32.10 -21.51 -23.07
N MET A 152 -32.26 -21.31 -21.76
CA MET A 152 -31.28 -20.58 -20.93
C MET A 152 -29.95 -21.33 -20.83
N ARG A 153 -29.98 -22.67 -20.80
CA ARG A 153 -28.75 -23.47 -20.85
C ARG A 153 -28.01 -23.28 -22.16
N ASN A 154 -28.73 -23.28 -23.29
CA ASN A 154 -28.12 -23.04 -24.60
C ASN A 154 -27.50 -21.63 -24.70
N SER A 155 -28.18 -20.61 -24.17
CA SER A 155 -27.63 -19.24 -24.07
C SER A 155 -26.36 -19.18 -23.19
N SER A 156 -26.35 -19.91 -22.07
CA SER A 156 -25.19 -20.01 -21.17
C SER A 156 -24.00 -20.69 -21.88
N LEU A 157 -24.24 -21.73 -22.67
CA LEU A 157 -23.24 -22.39 -23.52
C LEU A 157 -22.67 -21.46 -24.62
N GLN A 158 -23.42 -20.43 -25.01
CA GLN A 158 -22.97 -19.36 -25.93
C GLN A 158 -22.28 -18.20 -25.20
N LEU A 159 -22.04 -18.29 -23.88
CA LEU A 159 -21.50 -17.20 -23.05
C LEU A 159 -22.35 -15.91 -23.09
N GLN A 160 -23.65 -16.05 -23.29
CA GLN A 160 -24.61 -14.94 -23.25
C GLN A 160 -25.33 -14.83 -21.89
N GLY A 161 -25.15 -15.82 -21.01
CA GLY A 161 -25.77 -15.91 -19.69
C GLY A 161 -27.05 -16.76 -19.68
N PRO A 162 -27.67 -16.97 -18.51
CA PRO A 162 -27.37 -16.33 -17.23
C PRO A 162 -26.20 -16.98 -16.45
N CYS A 163 -25.72 -18.16 -16.84
CA CYS A 163 -24.61 -18.84 -16.16
C CYS A 163 -23.35 -18.91 -17.02
N TYR A 164 -22.19 -18.80 -16.37
CA TYR A 164 -20.89 -18.80 -17.02
C TYR A 164 -19.97 -19.86 -16.39
N PRO A 165 -19.17 -20.58 -17.18
CA PRO A 165 -18.31 -21.64 -16.68
C PRO A 165 -17.05 -21.06 -16.01
N VAL A 166 -16.63 -21.67 -14.90
CA VAL A 166 -15.35 -21.36 -14.24
C VAL A 166 -14.25 -22.21 -14.86
N ILE A 167 -13.58 -21.64 -15.87
CA ILE A 167 -12.52 -22.32 -16.61
C ILE A 167 -11.12 -21.96 -16.09
N PHE A 168 -10.92 -20.68 -15.76
CA PHE A 168 -9.64 -20.15 -15.31
C PHE A 168 -9.61 -20.08 -13.78
N PRO A 169 -8.54 -20.57 -13.14
CA PRO A 169 -8.36 -20.35 -11.71
C PRO A 169 -8.14 -18.87 -11.43
N SER A 170 -8.79 -18.38 -10.37
CA SER A 170 -8.73 -16.98 -9.98
C SER A 170 -8.35 -16.79 -8.51
N VAL A 171 -7.61 -15.72 -8.20
CA VAL A 171 -7.27 -15.32 -6.82
C VAL A 171 -7.69 -13.89 -6.56
N ASN A 172 -7.98 -13.63 -5.29
CA ASN A 172 -8.30 -12.31 -4.82
C ASN A 172 -7.04 -11.45 -4.80
N VAL A 173 -7.01 -10.46 -5.70
CA VAL A 173 -5.98 -9.44 -5.76
C VAL A 173 -6.68 -8.09 -5.72
N TYR A 174 -6.67 -7.46 -4.54
CA TYR A 174 -7.29 -6.16 -4.28
C TYR A 174 -8.79 -6.10 -4.60
N TRP A 175 -9.60 -6.92 -3.94
CA TRP A 175 -11.07 -6.89 -4.07
C TRP A 175 -11.55 -7.23 -5.51
N SER A 176 -10.70 -7.91 -6.27
CA SER A 176 -10.96 -8.35 -7.63
C SER A 176 -10.33 -9.71 -7.85
N CYS A 177 -11.10 -10.64 -8.42
CA CYS A 177 -10.63 -11.95 -8.80
C CYS A 177 -9.89 -11.86 -10.13
N GLN A 178 -8.57 -12.07 -10.09
CA GLN A 178 -7.71 -12.06 -11.29
C GLN A 178 -7.40 -13.50 -11.69
N PHE A 179 -7.42 -13.77 -12.99
CA PHE A 179 -7.01 -15.06 -13.54
C PHE A 179 -5.49 -15.21 -13.42
N ILE A 180 -5.01 -16.37 -12.95
CA ILE A 180 -3.60 -16.58 -12.58
C ILE A 180 -2.84 -17.41 -13.62
N ALA A 181 -3.55 -18.27 -14.33
CA ALA A 181 -2.94 -19.35 -15.10
C ALA A 181 -3.72 -19.68 -16.37
N ARG A 182 -3.23 -20.68 -17.11
CA ARG A 182 -3.94 -21.32 -18.21
C ARG A 182 -5.27 -21.91 -17.73
N ALA A 183 -6.20 -22.12 -18.66
CA ALA A 183 -7.45 -22.82 -18.41
C ALA A 183 -7.20 -24.20 -17.76
N SER A 184 -8.10 -24.63 -16.86
CA SER A 184 -8.06 -26.01 -16.38
C SER A 184 -8.48 -26.95 -17.51
N ASN A 185 -7.60 -27.91 -17.83
CA ASN A 185 -7.84 -28.88 -18.90
C ASN A 185 -9.12 -29.70 -18.65
N MET A 186 -9.44 -29.99 -17.38
CA MET A 186 -10.62 -30.76 -17.01
C MET A 186 -11.90 -29.95 -17.24
N SER A 187 -11.97 -28.73 -16.69
CA SER A 187 -13.14 -27.87 -16.85
C SER A 187 -13.38 -27.50 -18.32
N LEU A 188 -12.31 -27.25 -19.09
CA LEU A 188 -12.40 -27.00 -20.52
C LEU A 188 -12.94 -28.22 -21.29
N LYS A 189 -12.46 -29.43 -20.97
CA LYS A 189 -12.93 -30.66 -21.62
C LYS A 189 -14.42 -30.89 -21.34
N HIS A 190 -14.85 -30.69 -20.10
CA HIS A 190 -16.28 -30.78 -19.74
C HIS A 190 -17.13 -29.73 -20.46
N TRP A 191 -16.62 -28.50 -20.59
CA TRP A 191 -17.27 -27.44 -21.34
C TRP A 191 -17.44 -27.78 -22.83
N GLN A 192 -16.39 -28.30 -23.47
CA GLN A 192 -16.44 -28.73 -24.88
C GLN A 192 -17.39 -29.92 -25.08
N GLN A 193 -17.42 -30.87 -24.14
CA GLN A 193 -18.35 -32.00 -24.17
C GLN A 193 -19.82 -31.56 -24.10
N MET A 194 -20.11 -30.45 -23.42
CA MET A 194 -21.45 -29.86 -23.36
C MET A 194 -21.80 -28.99 -24.58
N GLY A 195 -20.94 -28.91 -25.59
CA GLY A 195 -21.18 -28.11 -26.80
C GLY A 195 -21.01 -26.61 -26.58
N GLY A 196 -20.24 -26.20 -25.58
CA GLY A 196 -19.93 -24.80 -25.32
C GLY A 196 -19.11 -24.16 -26.43
N VAL A 197 -19.24 -22.84 -26.59
CA VAL A 197 -18.45 -22.08 -27.58
C VAL A 197 -16.95 -22.11 -27.29
N ASN A 198 -16.13 -21.93 -28.32
CA ASN A 198 -14.68 -21.90 -28.15
C ASN A 198 -14.24 -20.77 -27.21
N ILE A 199 -13.40 -21.11 -26.24
CA ILE A 199 -12.78 -20.19 -25.29
C ILE A 199 -11.33 -20.00 -25.71
N TYR A 200 -10.90 -18.74 -25.85
CA TYR A 200 -9.53 -18.42 -26.25
C TYR A 200 -8.60 -18.43 -25.02
N GLU A 201 -7.53 -19.24 -25.06
CA GLU A 201 -6.65 -19.51 -23.89
C GLU A 201 -5.28 -18.84 -23.95
N ASP A 202 -5.11 -17.82 -24.79
CA ASP A 202 -3.78 -17.22 -24.98
C ASP A 202 -3.33 -16.36 -23.78
N ILE A 203 -2.02 -16.15 -23.67
CA ILE A 203 -1.32 -15.27 -22.71
C ILE A 203 -1.85 -13.82 -22.76
N VAL A 204 -2.60 -13.49 -23.80
CA VAL A 204 -3.28 -12.20 -23.98
C VAL A 204 -4.25 -11.87 -22.83
N ILE A 205 -4.87 -12.87 -22.17
CA ILE A 205 -5.75 -12.65 -21.00
C ILE A 205 -4.96 -12.07 -19.83
N ASP A 206 -3.84 -12.70 -19.49
CA ASP A 206 -2.95 -12.23 -18.43
C ASP A 206 -2.42 -10.82 -18.74
N LYS A 207 -1.97 -10.61 -19.97
CA LYS A 207 -1.46 -9.32 -20.44
C LYS A 207 -2.50 -8.21 -20.45
N SER A 208 -3.77 -8.52 -20.76
CA SER A 208 -4.86 -7.53 -20.79
C SER A 208 -5.25 -7.08 -19.40
N ILE A 209 -5.37 -8.04 -18.48
CA ILE A 209 -5.62 -7.81 -17.07
C ILE A 209 -4.46 -6.99 -16.51
N HIS A 210 -3.21 -7.44 -16.67
CA HIS A 210 -2.03 -6.69 -16.21
C HIS A 210 -1.95 -5.29 -16.83
N LYS A 211 -2.20 -5.10 -18.13
CA LYS A 211 -2.17 -3.77 -18.77
C LYS A 211 -3.26 -2.85 -18.23
N SER A 212 -4.47 -3.35 -18.01
CA SER A 212 -5.57 -2.55 -17.46
C SER A 212 -5.30 -2.15 -16.00
N ILE A 213 -4.71 -3.06 -15.21
CA ILE A 213 -4.44 -2.81 -13.80
C ILE A 213 -3.14 -2.01 -13.62
N ASN A 214 -2.21 -2.05 -14.58
CA ASN A 214 -1.02 -1.21 -14.58
C ASN A 214 -1.25 0.18 -15.22
N SER A 215 -2.50 0.51 -15.59
CA SER A 215 -2.86 1.86 -16.01
C SER A 215 -2.74 2.83 -14.84
N ARG A 216 -2.39 4.11 -15.10
CA ARG A 216 -2.11 5.12 -14.06
C ARG A 216 -3.24 5.25 -13.02
N SER A 217 -4.49 5.10 -13.44
CA SER A 217 -5.65 5.10 -12.55
C SER A 217 -5.73 3.86 -11.67
N ALA A 218 -5.39 2.69 -12.18
CA ALA A 218 -5.43 1.45 -11.42
C ALA A 218 -4.24 1.31 -10.44
N VAL A 219 -3.09 1.92 -10.76
CA VAL A 219 -1.99 2.09 -9.80
C VAL A 219 -2.44 2.92 -8.59
N LEU A 220 -3.13 4.04 -8.82
CA LEU A 220 -3.70 4.84 -7.73
C LEU A 220 -4.71 4.05 -6.90
N LYS A 221 -5.59 3.26 -7.55
CA LYS A 221 -6.54 2.39 -6.84
C LYS A 221 -5.86 1.37 -5.94
N ARG A 222 -4.74 0.79 -6.39
CA ARG A 222 -3.92 -0.14 -5.58
C ARG A 222 -3.34 0.55 -4.35
N TYR A 223 -2.71 1.71 -4.52
CA TYR A 223 -2.22 2.49 -3.37
C TYR A 223 -3.32 2.83 -2.37
N MET A 224 -4.51 3.21 -2.86
CA MET A 224 -5.66 3.50 -2.00
C MET A 224 -6.17 2.24 -1.28
N ALA A 225 -6.16 1.08 -1.94
CA ALA A 225 -6.53 -0.20 -1.33
C ALA A 225 -5.51 -0.65 -0.27
N ASP A 226 -4.21 -0.46 -0.54
CA ASP A 226 -3.13 -0.73 0.42
C ASP A 226 -3.26 0.18 1.66
N ILE A 227 -3.50 1.48 1.46
CA ILE A 227 -3.77 2.42 2.55
C ILE A 227 -5.01 1.98 3.33
N GLY A 228 -6.06 1.55 2.63
CA GLY A 228 -7.30 1.04 3.25
C GLY A 228 -7.08 -0.18 4.15
N LYS A 229 -6.14 -1.07 3.82
CA LYS A 229 -5.79 -2.20 4.71
C LYS A 229 -4.79 -1.81 5.79
N ALA A 230 -3.84 -0.93 5.49
CA ALA A 230 -2.76 -0.55 6.40
C ALA A 230 -3.08 0.65 7.31
N TRP A 231 -4.28 1.23 7.22
CA TRP A 231 -4.64 2.45 7.96
C TRP A 231 -4.39 2.39 9.49
N PRO A 232 -4.61 1.27 10.21
CA PRO A 232 -4.34 1.24 11.64
C PRO A 232 -2.83 1.32 11.91
N VAL A 233 -2.03 0.65 11.07
CA VAL A 233 -0.57 0.67 11.15
C VAL A 233 -0.04 2.08 10.85
N LEU A 234 -0.61 2.77 9.86
CA LEU A 234 -0.23 4.14 9.52
C LEU A 234 -0.54 5.11 10.67
N VAL A 235 -1.71 5.00 11.31
CA VAL A 235 -2.06 5.86 12.45
C VAL A 235 -1.14 5.60 13.63
N VAL A 236 -0.86 4.33 13.96
CA VAL A 236 -0.03 3.95 15.10
C VAL A 236 1.45 4.28 14.84
N CYS A 237 2.04 3.75 13.77
CA CYS A 237 3.46 3.90 13.47
C CYS A 237 3.83 5.25 12.83
N GLY A 238 2.93 5.86 12.07
CA GLY A 238 3.17 7.14 11.40
C GLY A 238 2.69 8.36 12.18
N GLY A 239 1.66 8.21 13.03
CA GLY A 239 1.08 9.29 13.82
C GLY A 239 1.48 9.24 15.29
N ILE A 240 0.97 8.25 16.01
CA ILE A 240 1.05 8.21 17.48
C ILE A 240 2.49 7.97 17.96
N LEU A 241 3.16 6.96 17.41
CA LEU A 241 4.51 6.58 17.84
C LEU A 241 5.54 7.70 17.60
N PRO A 242 5.58 8.40 16.44
CA PRO A 242 6.49 9.52 16.24
C PRO A 242 6.17 10.71 17.14
N LEU A 243 4.89 11.01 17.38
CA LEU A 243 4.50 12.08 18.32
C LEU A 243 4.98 11.76 19.74
N PHE A 244 4.77 10.53 20.20
CA PHE A 244 5.25 10.09 21.50
C PHE A 244 6.78 10.14 21.61
N LEU A 245 7.49 9.59 20.61
CA LEU A 245 8.95 9.65 20.55
C LEU A 245 9.46 11.10 20.50
N SER A 246 8.76 12.00 19.81
CA SER A 246 9.10 13.42 19.78
C SER A 246 8.94 14.09 21.15
N VAL A 247 7.89 13.76 21.90
CA VAL A 247 7.70 14.30 23.27
C VAL A 247 8.80 13.77 24.20
N VAL A 248 9.08 12.46 24.15
CA VAL A 248 10.18 11.85 24.91
C VAL A 248 11.51 12.52 24.57
N TRP A 249 11.76 12.79 23.28
CA TRP A 249 12.96 13.46 22.81
C TRP A 249 13.13 14.87 23.40
N LEU A 250 12.06 15.67 23.41
CA LEU A 250 12.07 17.01 23.99
C LEU A 250 12.34 16.99 25.50
N VAL A 251 11.76 16.02 26.22
CA VAL A 251 12.03 15.82 27.65
C VAL A 251 13.50 15.42 27.87
N MET A 252 14.06 14.57 27.01
CA MET A 252 15.46 14.16 27.05
C MET A 252 16.42 15.33 26.86
N ILE A 253 16.12 16.26 25.95
CA ILE A 253 16.91 17.49 25.74
C ILE A 253 16.93 18.36 27.00
N ARG A 254 15.87 18.36 27.80
CA ARG A 254 15.79 19.15 29.03
C ARG A 254 16.62 18.56 30.19
N HIS A 255 16.69 17.24 30.28
CA HIS A 255 17.32 16.56 31.44
C HIS A 255 18.74 16.03 31.15
N PHE A 256 19.05 15.66 29.90
CA PHE A 256 20.28 14.92 29.54
C PHE A 256 20.98 15.49 28.29
N VAL A 257 21.33 16.77 28.35
CA VAL A 257 21.97 17.52 27.23
C VAL A 257 23.31 16.91 26.80
N ALA A 258 24.01 16.28 27.74
CA ALA A 258 25.28 15.63 27.49
C ALA A 258 25.13 14.28 26.77
N ALA A 259 24.08 13.52 27.08
CA ALA A 259 23.88 12.18 26.56
C ALA A 259 23.15 12.18 25.20
N MET A 260 22.32 13.20 24.95
CA MET A 260 21.51 13.32 23.74
C MET A 260 22.31 13.20 22.42
N PRO A 261 23.43 13.91 22.23
CA PRO A 261 24.20 13.80 20.98
C PRO A 261 24.82 12.41 20.80
N TRP A 262 25.30 11.78 21.87
CA TRP A 262 25.88 10.45 21.81
C TRP A 262 24.83 9.38 21.47
N ILE A 263 23.63 9.49 22.06
CA ILE A 263 22.51 8.62 21.73
C ILE A 263 22.12 8.76 20.25
N THR A 264 22.05 9.99 19.70
CA THR A 264 21.78 10.17 18.26
C THR A 264 22.85 9.56 17.37
N VAL A 265 24.13 9.75 17.69
CA VAL A 265 25.25 9.24 16.89
C VAL A 265 25.25 7.71 16.92
N VAL A 266 25.07 7.10 18.09
CA VAL A 266 25.00 5.64 18.23
C VAL A 266 23.78 5.08 17.47
N LEU A 267 22.59 5.65 17.69
CA LEU A 267 21.37 5.20 17.03
C LEU A 267 21.47 5.30 15.50
N PHE A 268 21.98 6.42 14.96
CA PHE A 268 22.18 6.62 13.53
C PHE A 268 23.14 5.60 12.93
N ASN A 269 24.28 5.34 13.59
CA ASN A 269 25.27 4.36 13.12
C ASN A 269 24.73 2.93 13.20
N VAL A 270 23.99 2.57 14.25
CA VAL A 270 23.34 1.26 14.35
C VAL A 270 22.29 1.08 13.25
N LEU A 271 21.43 2.08 13.02
CA LEU A 271 20.39 1.99 11.99
C LEU A 271 20.98 1.85 10.58
N ILE A 272 22.01 2.64 10.24
CA ILE A 272 22.61 2.55 8.90
C ILE A 272 23.34 1.22 8.68
N ILE A 273 23.98 0.66 9.72
CA ILE A 273 24.58 -0.68 9.67
C ILE A 273 23.48 -1.73 9.48
N SER A 274 22.39 -1.69 10.26
CA SER A 274 21.27 -2.64 10.15
C SER A 274 20.60 -2.61 8.78
N VAL A 275 20.33 -1.43 8.22
CA VAL A 275 19.74 -1.29 6.89
C VAL A 275 20.70 -1.83 5.82
N THR A 276 21.99 -1.47 5.90
CA THR A 276 22.99 -1.96 4.96
C THR A 276 23.09 -3.48 5.01
N MET A 277 23.14 -4.06 6.22
CA MET A 277 23.12 -5.51 6.45
C MET A 277 21.89 -6.19 5.83
N PHE A 278 20.71 -5.61 5.95
CA PHE A 278 19.48 -6.12 5.32
C PHE A 278 19.60 -6.19 3.78
N TYR A 279 20.21 -5.19 3.15
CA TYR A 279 20.48 -5.22 1.70
C TYR A 279 21.51 -6.29 1.32
N TYR A 280 22.52 -6.54 2.15
CA TYR A 280 23.47 -7.65 1.94
C TYR A 280 22.79 -9.03 2.00
N LEU A 281 21.85 -9.21 2.94
CA LEU A 281 21.04 -10.43 3.05
C LEU A 281 20.15 -10.61 1.81
N LYS A 282 19.47 -9.55 1.35
CA LYS A 282 18.61 -9.61 0.17
C LYS A 282 19.37 -9.76 -1.15
N ALA A 283 20.62 -9.28 -1.24
CA ALA A 283 21.46 -9.43 -2.43
C ALA A 283 22.12 -10.82 -2.57
N GLY A 284 22.01 -11.67 -1.53
CA GLY A 284 22.56 -13.03 -1.54
C GLY A 284 24.10 -13.07 -1.47
N TRP A 285 24.73 -12.05 -0.90
CA TRP A 285 26.20 -11.96 -0.78
C TRP A 285 26.73 -12.57 0.52
N MET A 286 25.87 -12.81 1.52
CA MET A 286 26.19 -13.58 2.73
C MET A 286 25.64 -15.00 2.58
N GLY A 287 26.48 -16.00 2.84
CA GLY A 287 26.22 -17.42 2.58
C GLY A 287 24.92 -17.96 3.20
N ASN A 288 24.35 -18.98 2.55
CA ASN A 288 23.07 -19.63 2.92
C ASN A 288 23.09 -20.27 4.33
N ASP A 289 24.27 -20.46 4.89
CA ASP A 289 24.58 -21.11 6.16
C ASP A 289 24.26 -20.23 7.40
N VAL A 290 24.01 -18.93 7.22
CA VAL A 290 23.62 -18.00 8.30
C VAL A 290 22.14 -17.58 8.26
N ILE A 291 21.41 -17.94 7.20
CA ILE A 291 20.11 -17.33 6.83
C ILE A 291 18.92 -18.28 7.04
N SER A 292 19.18 -19.60 7.14
CA SER A 292 18.17 -20.65 7.32
C SER A 292 17.29 -20.57 8.58
N PRO A 293 17.67 -19.96 9.72
CA PRO A 293 16.79 -19.92 10.89
C PRO A 293 15.85 -18.69 10.95
N ILE A 294 16.00 -17.69 10.06
CA ILE A 294 15.25 -16.41 10.14
C ILE A 294 14.32 -16.22 8.94
N ILE A 295 14.64 -16.82 7.79
CA ILE A 295 13.79 -16.81 6.62
C ILE A 295 13.30 -18.25 6.47
N GLY A 296 12.02 -18.48 6.79
CA GLY A 296 11.37 -19.78 6.61
C GLY A 296 11.63 -20.35 5.21
N GLU A 297 11.52 -21.68 5.12
CA GLU A 297 11.79 -22.49 3.94
C GLU A 297 11.45 -21.76 2.63
N HIS A 298 12.44 -21.63 1.74
CA HIS A 298 12.28 -20.98 0.44
C HIS A 298 11.13 -21.65 -0.31
N ASP A 299 10.03 -20.92 -0.49
CA ASP A 299 8.94 -21.34 -1.37
C ASP A 299 9.51 -21.46 -2.80
N PRO A 300 9.53 -22.66 -3.42
CA PRO A 300 10.23 -22.93 -4.67
C PRO A 300 9.61 -22.26 -5.92
N TYR A 301 8.68 -21.32 -5.72
CA TYR A 301 7.91 -20.69 -6.80
C TYR A 301 8.20 -19.20 -7.02
N ILE A 302 9.10 -18.56 -6.24
CA ILE A 302 9.50 -17.17 -6.49
C ILE A 302 10.81 -17.15 -7.29
N ASP A 303 10.71 -17.31 -8.62
CA ASP A 303 11.84 -17.09 -9.52
C ASP A 303 12.11 -15.58 -9.64
N VAL A 304 12.99 -15.04 -8.78
CA VAL A 304 13.36 -13.62 -8.80
C VAL A 304 14.10 -13.35 -10.12
N SER A 305 13.42 -12.71 -11.07
CA SER A 305 13.99 -12.41 -12.38
C SER A 305 15.37 -11.73 -12.25
N GLY A 306 16.35 -12.13 -13.06
CA GLY A 306 17.74 -11.65 -12.97
C GLY A 306 17.91 -10.13 -13.04
N ARG A 307 16.90 -9.40 -13.54
CA ARG A 307 16.85 -7.94 -13.56
C ARG A 307 16.66 -7.35 -12.17
N GLU A 308 15.74 -7.90 -11.37
CA GLU A 308 15.48 -7.46 -9.99
C GLU A 308 16.67 -7.72 -9.07
N LEU A 309 17.37 -8.85 -9.27
CA LEU A 309 18.60 -9.16 -8.52
C LEU A 309 19.74 -8.18 -8.84
N THR A 310 19.84 -7.73 -10.08
CA THR A 310 20.84 -6.72 -10.48
C THR A 310 20.55 -5.37 -9.82
N HIS A 311 19.27 -4.96 -9.75
CA HIS A 311 18.86 -3.74 -9.05
C HIS A 311 19.18 -3.79 -7.54
N LEU A 312 18.93 -4.93 -6.89
CA LEU A 312 19.26 -5.15 -5.49
C LEU A 312 20.76 -5.05 -5.23
N ARG A 313 21.60 -5.68 -6.07
CA ARG A 313 23.07 -5.63 -5.93
C ARG A 313 23.63 -4.22 -6.09
N VAL A 314 23.12 -3.46 -7.05
CA VAL A 314 23.51 -2.05 -7.23
C VAL A 314 23.11 -1.22 -6.00
N ALA A 315 21.90 -1.42 -5.48
CA ALA A 315 21.45 -0.74 -4.26
C ALA A 315 22.35 -1.07 -3.06
N THR A 316 22.77 -2.33 -2.90
CA THR A 316 23.69 -2.73 -1.83
C THR A 316 25.02 -1.98 -1.90
N VAL A 317 25.64 -1.88 -3.10
CA VAL A 317 26.91 -1.12 -3.26
C VAL A 317 26.74 0.34 -2.90
N VAL A 318 25.64 0.96 -3.33
CA VAL A 318 25.32 2.36 -3.01
C VAL A 318 25.13 2.55 -1.50
N MET A 319 24.40 1.65 -0.84
CA MET A 319 24.19 1.71 0.61
C MET A 319 25.48 1.53 1.40
N THR A 320 26.40 0.67 0.95
CA THR A 320 27.73 0.52 1.58
C THR A 320 28.55 1.80 1.45
N PHE A 321 28.51 2.47 0.31
CA PHE A 321 29.17 3.77 0.14
C PHE A 321 28.58 4.81 1.11
N ILE A 322 27.25 4.93 1.17
CA ILE A 322 26.58 5.86 2.09
C ILE A 322 26.93 5.55 3.55
N MET A 323 26.94 4.27 3.96
CA MET A 323 27.35 3.83 5.29
C MET A 323 28.78 4.25 5.62
N SER A 324 29.73 4.04 4.70
CA SER A 324 31.13 4.41 4.92
C SER A 324 31.30 5.91 5.13
N VAL A 325 30.63 6.73 4.32
CA VAL A 325 30.64 8.20 4.45
C VAL A 325 29.98 8.63 5.76
N ALA A 326 28.86 8.00 6.12
CA ALA A 326 28.14 8.29 7.37
C ALA A 326 28.98 7.99 8.62
N ILE A 327 29.70 6.86 8.65
CA ILE A 327 30.60 6.51 9.75
C ILE A 327 31.78 7.50 9.83
N LEU A 328 32.42 7.80 8.70
CA LEU A 328 33.52 8.77 8.64
C LEU A 328 33.07 10.17 9.10
N SER A 329 31.88 10.61 8.68
CA SER A 329 31.31 11.88 9.12
C SER A 329 30.99 11.88 10.62
N SER A 330 30.48 10.76 11.16
CA SER A 330 30.20 10.60 12.59
C SER A 330 31.48 10.76 13.41
N ILE A 331 32.57 10.12 12.99
CA ILE A 331 33.89 10.24 13.62
C ILE A 331 34.42 11.67 13.56
N ALA A 332 34.32 12.32 12.39
CA ALA A 332 34.81 13.69 12.21
C ALA A 332 34.07 14.72 13.08
N ILE A 333 32.78 14.50 13.32
CA ILE A 333 31.91 15.41 14.08
C ILE A 333 32.10 15.27 15.60
N VAL A 334 32.66 14.15 16.11
CA VAL A 334 32.88 13.91 17.56
C VAL A 334 33.56 15.10 18.26
N ARG A 335 34.64 15.63 17.66
CA ARG A 335 35.38 16.76 18.24
C ARG A 335 34.55 18.04 18.33
N ARG A 336 33.61 18.23 17.38
CA ARG A 336 32.68 19.37 17.39
C ARG A 336 31.57 19.18 18.42
N ILE A 337 31.05 17.95 18.58
CA ILE A 337 30.05 17.61 19.59
C ILE A 337 30.60 17.83 21.01
N LEU A 338 31.85 17.44 21.28
CA LEU A 338 32.48 17.65 22.59
C LEU A 338 32.55 19.14 22.98
N ARG A 339 32.91 20.03 22.04
CA ARG A 339 32.94 21.48 22.27
C ARG A 339 31.53 22.07 22.45
N ALA A 340 30.57 21.63 21.66
CA ALA A 340 29.20 22.12 21.75
C ALA A 340 28.52 21.70 23.07
N THR A 341 28.73 20.44 23.50
CA THR A 341 28.20 19.93 24.77
C THR A 341 28.79 20.60 25.99
N SER A 342 30.07 20.99 25.97
CA SER A 342 30.66 21.77 27.07
C SER A 342 30.06 23.17 27.19
N VAL A 343 29.78 23.84 26.07
CA VAL A 343 29.15 25.17 26.06
C VAL A 343 27.69 25.09 26.54
N LEU A 344 26.93 24.10 26.04
CA LEU A 344 25.53 23.89 26.44
C LEU A 344 25.38 23.54 27.93
N LYS A 345 26.31 22.75 28.49
CA LYS A 345 26.35 22.50 29.93
C LYS A 345 26.56 23.79 30.72
N ALA A 346 27.50 24.64 30.31
CA ALA A 346 27.78 25.90 30.98
C ALA A 346 26.57 26.85 30.97
N SER A 347 25.84 26.95 29.84
CA SER A 347 24.64 27.79 29.76
C SER A 347 23.48 27.30 30.62
N ILE A 348 23.27 25.98 30.70
CA ILE A 348 22.16 25.42 31.51
C ILE A 348 22.44 25.53 33.00
N ILE A 349 23.71 25.38 33.41
CA ILE A 349 24.13 25.63 34.80
C ILE A 349 23.88 27.11 35.16
N TYR A 350 24.20 28.03 34.26
CA TYR A 350 23.95 29.46 34.45
C TYR A 350 22.45 29.79 34.60
N ASP A 351 21.59 29.26 33.72
CA ASP A 351 20.13 29.43 33.81
C ASP A 351 19.56 28.81 35.11
N THR A 352 20.09 27.67 35.55
CA THR A 352 19.67 27.01 36.81
C THR A 352 20.07 27.83 38.04
N ILE A 353 21.25 28.47 38.02
CA ILE A 353 21.71 29.34 39.11
C ILE A 353 20.86 30.61 39.18
N MET A 354 20.57 31.24 38.02
CA MET A 354 19.73 32.43 37.94
C MET A 354 18.29 32.18 38.42
N LEU A 355 17.71 31.01 38.11
CA LEU A 355 16.36 30.63 38.57
C LEU A 355 16.25 30.31 40.07
N ASN A 356 17.36 30.08 40.77
CA ASN A 356 17.38 29.88 42.23
C ASN A 356 17.67 31.17 43.01
N PHE A 357 17.96 32.27 42.31
CA PHE A 357 18.29 33.58 42.89
C PHE A 357 17.15 34.61 42.78
N ASP A 358 16.09 34.31 42.01
CA ASP A 358 14.76 34.94 42.06
C ASP A 358 13.82 34.08 42.94
#